data_AF-A0A426WZU1-F1
#
_entry.id   AF-A0A426WZU1-F1
#
_cell.length_a   1.000
_cell.length_b   1.000
_cell.length_c   1.000
_cell.angle_alpha   90.00
_cell.angle_beta   90.00
_cell.angle_gamma   90.00
#
_symmetry.space_group_name_H-M   'P 1'
#
loop_
_entity.id
_entity.type
_entity.pdbx_description
1 polymer ?
#
loop_
_entity_poly.entity_id
_entity_poly.type
_entity_poly.pdbx_seq_one_letter_code
_entity_poly.pdbx_strand_id
1 'polypeptide(L)'
;MKALESARVELPRQSVVQYKESLGFKEGLKRMGRVMYEYGYRVALACFRARHPNAEVEEDSFTIHHEDDLVPMERQQAFDDSVPPEP
;
A
#
# COMPACT_ATOMS: atom_id res chain seq x y z
N MET A 1 -19.56 -13.95 36.28
CA MET A 1 -19.03 -12.69 35.70
C MET A 1 -17.69 -12.87 34.99
N LYS A 2 -16.67 -13.50 35.59
CA LYS A 2 -15.34 -13.72 34.97
C LYS A 2 -15.35 -14.30 33.54
N ALA A 3 -16.22 -15.27 33.24
CA ALA A 3 -16.26 -15.92 31.92
C ALA A 3 -16.72 -14.97 30.79
N LEU A 4 -17.65 -14.06 31.09
CA LEU A 4 -18.15 -13.07 30.12
C LEU A 4 -17.12 -11.97 29.86
N GLU A 5 -16.31 -11.64 30.86
CA GLU A 5 -15.19 -10.71 30.74
C GLU A 5 -14.02 -11.31 29.92
N SER A 6 -13.73 -12.60 30.11
CA SER A 6 -12.76 -13.36 29.30
C SER A 6 -13.16 -13.42 27.82
N ALA A 7 -14.43 -13.76 27.54
CA ALA A 7 -14.94 -13.85 26.17
C ALA A 7 -14.85 -12.51 25.41
N ARG A 8 -15.01 -11.37 26.10
CA ARG A 8 -14.86 -10.02 25.52
C ARG A 8 -13.42 -9.69 25.10
N VAL A 9 -12.41 -10.35 25.66
CA VAL A 9 -10.99 -10.16 25.32
C VAL A 9 -10.52 -11.16 24.28
N GLU A 10 -11.06 -12.38 24.30
CA GLU A 10 -10.70 -13.43 23.33
C GLU A 10 -11.27 -13.17 21.94
N LEU A 11 -12.51 -12.67 21.83
CA LEU A 11 -13.15 -12.40 20.53
C LEU A 11 -12.36 -11.38 19.66
N PRO A 12 -11.90 -10.22 20.18
CA PRO A 12 -11.06 -9.29 19.43
C PRO A 12 -9.69 -9.87 19.04
N ARG A 13 -9.11 -10.73 19.87
CA ARG A 13 -7.84 -11.39 19.56
C ARG A 13 -7.99 -12.34 18.38
N GLN A 14 -9.05 -13.14 18.38
CA GLN A 14 -9.39 -14.03 17.27
C GLN A 14 -9.68 -13.25 15.99
N SER A 15 -10.42 -12.14 16.06
CA SER A 15 -10.71 -11.33 14.88
C SER A 15 -9.47 -10.70 14.26
N VAL A 16 -8.49 -10.27 15.09
CA VAL A 16 -7.20 -9.75 14.59
C VAL A 16 -6.39 -10.83 13.89
N VAL A 17 -6.37 -12.06 14.42
CA VAL A 17 -5.69 -13.19 13.76
C VAL A 17 -6.33 -13.49 12.41
N GLN A 18 -7.66 -13.60 12.37
CA GLN A 18 -8.41 -13.82 11.14
C GLN A 18 -8.18 -12.71 10.10
N TYR A 19 -8.15 -11.44 10.55
CA TYR A 19 -7.84 -10.30 9.68
C TYR A 19 -6.44 -10.39 9.07
N LYS A 20 -5.41 -10.74 9.87
CA LYS A 20 -4.03 -10.90 9.37
C LYS A 20 -3.89 -12.08 8.41
N GLU A 21 -4.71 -13.11 8.58
CA GLU A 21 -4.71 -14.29 7.69
C GLU A 21 -5.49 -14.04 6.40
N SER A 22 -6.39 -13.05 6.39
CA SER A 22 -7.21 -12.69 5.23
C SER A 22 -6.38 -12.37 3.99
N LEU A 23 -6.94 -12.72 2.82
CA LEU A 23 -6.29 -12.46 1.53
C LEU A 23 -6.04 -10.96 1.33
N GLY A 24 -7.03 -10.11 1.66
CA GLY A 24 -6.91 -8.66 1.50
C GLY A 24 -5.77 -8.05 2.31
N PHE A 25 -5.51 -8.54 3.53
CA PHE A 25 -4.37 -8.08 4.32
C PHE A 25 -3.03 -8.48 3.68
N LYS A 26 -2.90 -9.73 3.22
CA LYS A 26 -1.69 -10.23 2.55
C LYS A 26 -1.43 -9.49 1.22
N GLU A 27 -2.47 -9.24 0.42
CA GLU A 27 -2.37 -8.45 -0.80
C GLU A 27 -1.99 -7.00 -0.50
N GLY A 28 -2.56 -6.43 0.57
CA GLY A 28 -2.22 -5.10 1.07
C GLY A 28 -0.75 -4.99 1.47
N LEU A 29 -0.20 -6.00 2.14
CA LEU A 29 1.23 -6.04 2.49
C LEU A 29 2.13 -6.07 1.25
N LYS A 30 1.77 -6.82 0.20
CA LYS A 30 2.54 -6.82 -1.06
C LYS A 30 2.53 -5.43 -1.71
N ARG A 31 1.36 -4.79 -1.78
CA ARG A 31 1.23 -3.42 -2.31
C ARG A 31 2.04 -2.42 -1.49
N MET A 32 1.94 -2.48 -0.16
CA MET A 32 2.67 -1.60 0.74
C MET A 32 4.19 -1.79 0.62
N GLY A 33 4.65 -3.05 0.51
CA GLY A 33 6.07 -3.36 0.29
C GLY A 33 6.61 -2.73 -1.00
N ARG A 34 5.85 -2.80 -2.10
CA ARG A 34 6.22 -2.16 -3.37
C ARG A 34 6.34 -0.64 -3.23
N VAL A 35 5.34 0.02 -2.62
CA VAL A 35 5.33 1.48 -2.43
C VAL A 35 6.50 1.93 -1.55
N MET A 36 6.75 1.23 -0.46
CA MET A 36 7.86 1.56 0.45
C MET A 36 9.22 1.38 -0.22
N TYR A 37 9.39 0.31 -0.99
CA TYR A 37 10.60 0.05 -1.75
C TYR A 37 10.85 1.14 -2.79
N GLU A 38 9.84 1.48 -3.59
CA GLU A 38 9.93 2.51 -4.63
C GLU A 38 10.28 3.88 -4.03
N TYR A 39 9.59 4.27 -2.96
CA TYR A 39 9.90 5.51 -2.25
C TYR A 39 11.34 5.53 -1.71
N GLY A 40 11.75 4.48 -1.01
CA GLY A 40 13.11 4.36 -0.46
C GLY A 40 14.19 4.41 -1.54
N TYR A 41 13.94 3.74 -2.67
CA TYR A 41 14.82 3.76 -3.83
C TYR A 41 14.96 5.16 -4.42
N ARG A 42 13.85 5.88 -4.66
CA ARG A 42 13.89 7.26 -5.19
C ARG A 42 14.68 8.20 -4.29
N VAL A 43 14.50 8.09 -2.97
CA VAL A 43 15.26 8.89 -1.98
C VAL A 43 16.74 8.54 -2.01
N ALA A 44 17.09 7.24 -1.99
CA ALA A 44 18.47 6.78 -2.03
C ALA A 44 19.16 7.21 -3.34
N LEU A 45 18.48 7.08 -4.47
CA LEU A 45 18.98 7.48 -5.79
C LEU A 45 19.24 8.99 -5.87
N ALA A 46 18.32 9.81 -5.38
CA ALA A 46 18.51 11.26 -5.32
C ALA A 46 19.72 11.64 -4.44
N CYS A 47 19.87 10.99 -3.29
CA CYS A 47 21.00 11.19 -2.39
C CYS A 47 22.33 10.76 -3.03
N PHE A 48 22.33 9.64 -3.75
CA PHE A 48 23.50 9.15 -4.48
C PHE A 48 23.92 10.13 -5.57
N ARG A 49 22.99 10.56 -6.42
CA ARG A 49 23.25 11.55 -7.49
C ARG A 49 23.79 12.87 -6.95
N ALA A 50 23.28 13.32 -5.80
CA ALA A 50 23.79 14.53 -5.15
C ALA A 50 25.25 14.40 -4.68
N ARG A 51 25.67 13.21 -4.25
CA ARG A 51 27.06 12.95 -3.79
C ARG A 51 28.01 12.57 -4.92
N HIS A 52 27.50 11.95 -5.98
CA HIS A 52 28.27 11.42 -7.09
C HIS A 52 27.66 11.86 -8.43
N PRO A 53 27.81 13.13 -8.83
CA PRO A 53 27.12 13.68 -10.00
C PRO A 53 27.50 13.03 -11.34
N ASN A 54 28.70 12.44 -11.41
CA ASN A 54 29.25 11.84 -12.62
C ASN A 54 29.19 10.30 -12.62
N ALA A 55 28.57 9.69 -11.60
CA ALA A 55 28.45 8.24 -11.52
C ALA A 55 27.14 7.80 -12.18
N GLU A 56 27.25 6.88 -13.15
CA GLU A 56 26.08 6.23 -13.73
C GLU A 56 25.52 5.19 -12.76
N VAL A 57 24.19 5.18 -12.62
CA VAL A 57 23.45 4.16 -11.86
C VAL A 57 22.50 3.48 -12.82
N GLU A 58 22.61 2.17 -12.92
CA GLU A 58 21.61 1.34 -13.59
C GLU A 58 20.29 1.43 -12.82
N GLU A 59 19.26 1.98 -13.46
CA GLU A 59 17.97 2.16 -12.82
C GLU A 59 17.23 0.82 -12.70
N ASP A 60 16.69 0.56 -11.52
CA ASP A 60 15.93 -0.66 -11.26
C ASP A 60 14.58 -0.65 -12.01
N SER A 61 14.34 -1.74 -12.75
CA SER A 61 13.16 -1.91 -13.61
C SER A 61 11.85 -2.08 -12.84
N PHE A 62 11.89 -2.34 -11.52
CA PHE A 62 10.68 -2.36 -10.70
C PHE A 62 10.16 -0.97 -10.30
N THR A 63 10.96 0.08 -10.52
CA THR A 63 10.67 1.45 -10.05
C THR A 63 10.07 2.36 -11.13
N ILE A 64 10.14 1.95 -12.40
CA ILE A 64 9.61 2.70 -13.54
C ILE A 64 8.77 1.75 -14.39
N HIS A 65 7.50 1.61 -14.06
CA HIS A 65 6.53 1.19 -15.08
C HIS A 65 6.26 2.43 -15.93
N HIS A 66 6.95 2.54 -17.08
CA HIS A 66 6.65 3.59 -18.05
C HIS A 66 5.17 3.55 -18.46
N GLU A 67 4.50 2.40 -18.34
CA GLU A 67 3.06 2.28 -18.54
C GLU A 67 2.24 3.15 -17.57
N ASP A 68 2.64 3.31 -16.31
CA ASP A 68 1.90 4.10 -15.30
C ASP A 68 1.94 5.62 -15.62
N ASP A 69 3.05 6.11 -16.18
CA ASP A 69 3.17 7.51 -16.65
C ASP A 69 2.31 7.79 -17.89
N LEU A 70 1.94 6.74 -18.64
CA LEU A 70 1.07 6.83 -19.81
C LEU A 70 -0.42 6.68 -19.45
N VAL A 71 -0.75 6.32 -18.20
CA VAL A 71 -2.13 6.32 -17.72
C VAL A 71 -2.52 7.77 -17.38
N PRO A 72 -3.40 8.42 -18.16
CA PRO A 72 -3.89 9.74 -17.79
C PRO A 72 -4.67 9.63 -16.48
N MET A 73 -4.09 10.14 -15.39
CA MET A 73 -4.80 10.25 -14.12
C MET A 73 -5.81 11.40 -14.22
N GLU A 74 -7.10 11.09 -14.08
CA GLU A 74 -8.16 12.09 -14.05
C GLU A 74 -7.89 13.07 -12.90
N ARG A 75 -7.78 14.37 -13.23
CA ARG A 75 -7.52 15.43 -12.23
C ARG A 75 -8.69 15.64 -11.27
N GLN A 76 -9.86 15.11 -11.60
CA GLN A 76 -11.09 15.21 -10.84
C GLN A 76 -11.88 13.92 -11.03
N GLN A 77 -12.08 13.18 -9.96
CA GLN A 77 -13.04 12.10 -9.93
C GLN A 77 -14.17 12.51 -8.98
N ALA A 78 -15.37 12.64 -9.52
CA ALA A 78 -16.54 12.88 -8.68
C ALA A 78 -16.79 11.62 -7.85
N PHE A 79 -16.71 11.74 -6.53
CA PHE A 79 -17.24 10.71 -5.64
C PHE A 79 -18.76 10.80 -5.75
N ASP A 80 -19.35 9.82 -6.43
CA ASP A 80 -20.79 9.68 -6.50
C ASP A 80 -21.27 9.01 -5.20
N ASP A 81 -21.55 9.84 -4.19
CA ASP A 81 -22.13 9.42 -2.91
C ASP A 81 -23.65 9.17 -3.03
N SER A 82 -24.20 9.10 -4.24
CA SER A 82 -25.61 8.81 -4.45
C SER A 82 -25.97 7.41 -3.95
N VAL A 83 -27.01 7.33 -3.11
CA VAL A 83 -27.56 6.06 -2.65
C VAL A 83 -28.16 5.33 -3.87
N PRO A 84 -27.78 4.07 -4.14
CA PRO A 84 -28.37 3.30 -5.23
C PRO A 84 -29.89 3.16 -5.03
N PRO A 85 -30.71 3.21 -6.10
CA PRO A 85 -32.15 3.03 -5.98
C PRO A 85 -32.48 1.61 -5.48
N GLU A 86 -33.45 1.52 -4.55
CA GLU A 86 -33.95 0.24 -4.05
C GLU A 86 -34.79 -0.49 -5.13
N PRO A 87 -34.69 -1.82 -5.23
CA PRO A 87 -35.55 -2.65 -6.07
C PRO A 87 -36.97 -2.81 -5.53
#